data_AF-A0A9P7AAJ3-F1
#
_entry.id   AF-A0A9P7AAJ3-F1
#
_cell.length_a   1.000
_cell.length_b   1.000
_cell.length_c   1.000
_cell.angle_alpha   90.00
_cell.angle_beta   90.00
_cell.angle_gamma   90.00
#
_symmetry.space_group_name_H-M   'P 1'
#
loop_
_entity.id
_entity.type
_entity.pdbx_description
1 polymer ?
#
loop_
_entity_poly.entity_id
_entity_poly.type
_entity_poly.pdbx_seq_one_letter_code
_entity_poly.pdbx_strand_id
1 'polypeptide(L)'
;KRAVLRPKDHGHDFDDEIYRITGISPSALYRTRRRQLLTGDVANAPELFRGCPRKLTHIDCQYLIHLACHKPTLFLDEHNQRLIDYQHLPASLSTIHRTLTRAGLNLKHVQKLASERKPLVRAGFIRCISQ
;
A
#
# COMPACT_ATOMS: atom_id res chain seq x y z
N LYS A 1 -20.21 -17.50 4.68
CA LYS A 1 -20.84 -17.24 3.35
C LYS A 1 -21.41 -18.49 2.69
N ARG A 2 -20.75 -19.65 2.77
CA ARG A 2 -21.30 -20.91 2.22
C ARG A 2 -22.64 -21.35 2.85
N ALA A 3 -22.86 -21.04 4.13
CA ALA A 3 -24.12 -21.33 4.84
C ALA A 3 -25.37 -20.67 4.18
N VAL A 4 -25.18 -19.60 3.41
CA VAL A 4 -26.25 -18.85 2.73
C VAL A 4 -26.85 -19.63 1.56
N LEU A 5 -26.10 -20.58 1.00
CA LEU A 5 -26.53 -21.39 -0.14
C LEU A 5 -27.14 -22.72 0.29
N ARG A 6 -26.99 -23.12 1.56
CA ARG A 6 -27.57 -24.36 2.11
C ARG A 6 -29.09 -24.46 1.88
N PRO A 7 -29.89 -23.40 2.05
CA PRO A 7 -31.33 -23.49 1.74
C PRO A 7 -31.60 -23.86 0.29
N LYS A 8 -30.81 -23.38 -0.67
CA LYS A 8 -30.93 -23.80 -2.08
C LYS A 8 -30.50 -25.25 -2.29
N ASP A 9 -29.46 -25.69 -1.61
CA ASP A 9 -29.01 -27.09 -1.65
C ASP A 9 -30.08 -28.05 -1.05
N HIS A 10 -30.98 -27.53 -0.22
CA HIS A 10 -32.10 -28.26 0.38
C HIS A 10 -33.43 -28.10 -0.39
N GLY A 11 -33.43 -27.48 -1.57
CA GLY A 11 -34.63 -27.38 -2.43
C GLY A 11 -35.53 -26.18 -2.17
N HIS A 12 -35.09 -25.18 -1.39
CA HIS A 12 -35.79 -23.89 -1.32
C HIS A 12 -35.46 -23.06 -2.57
N ASP A 13 -36.42 -22.94 -3.48
CA ASP A 13 -36.22 -22.24 -4.76
C ASP A 13 -36.53 -20.74 -4.69
N PHE A 14 -37.38 -20.31 -3.76
CA PHE A 14 -37.84 -18.94 -3.66
C PHE A 14 -36.87 -18.05 -2.87
N ASP A 15 -36.30 -17.04 -3.52
CA ASP A 15 -35.34 -16.12 -2.90
C ASP A 15 -35.94 -15.37 -1.69
N ASP A 16 -37.25 -15.11 -1.68
CA ASP A 16 -37.97 -14.47 -0.57
C ASP A 16 -38.08 -15.36 0.67
N GLU A 17 -38.13 -16.67 0.49
CA GLU A 17 -38.13 -17.65 1.58
C GLU A 17 -36.74 -17.71 2.21
N ILE A 18 -35.71 -17.72 1.37
CA ILE A 18 -34.31 -17.72 1.83
C ILE A 18 -33.97 -16.40 2.54
N TYR A 19 -34.50 -15.27 2.06
CA TYR A 19 -34.39 -13.99 2.76
C TYR A 19 -35.04 -14.06 4.15
N ARG A 20 -36.24 -14.62 4.27
CA ARG A 20 -36.94 -14.78 5.56
C ARG A 20 -36.16 -15.66 6.55
N ILE A 21 -35.50 -16.70 6.07
CA ILE A 21 -34.75 -17.65 6.91
C ILE A 21 -33.36 -17.09 7.29
N THR A 22 -32.67 -16.43 6.35
CA THR A 22 -31.24 -16.08 6.49
C THR A 22 -30.98 -14.59 6.73
N GLY A 23 -31.97 -13.72 6.49
CA GLY A 23 -31.85 -12.25 6.54
C GLY A 23 -31.03 -11.65 5.40
N ILE A 24 -30.64 -12.43 4.39
CA ILE A 24 -29.73 -12.00 3.33
C ILE A 24 -30.52 -11.58 2.10
N SER A 25 -30.27 -10.35 1.63
CA SER A 25 -31.00 -9.81 0.49
C SER A 25 -30.87 -10.68 -0.77
N PRO A 26 -31.91 -10.74 -1.63
CA PRO A 26 -31.88 -11.50 -2.89
C PRO A 26 -30.66 -11.16 -3.75
N SER A 27 -30.28 -9.87 -3.81
CA SER A 27 -29.10 -9.41 -4.54
C SER A 27 -27.78 -9.97 -3.99
N ALA A 28 -27.65 -10.10 -2.67
CA ALA A 28 -26.47 -10.70 -2.05
C ALA A 28 -26.43 -12.21 -2.27
N LEU A 29 -27.59 -12.88 -2.24
CA LEU A 29 -27.72 -14.29 -2.58
C LEU A 29 -27.32 -14.56 -4.04
N TYR A 30 -27.83 -13.76 -4.98
CA TYR A 30 -27.48 -13.85 -6.40
C TYR A 30 -25.96 -13.71 -6.63
N ARG A 31 -25.33 -12.68 -6.04
CA ARG A 31 -23.88 -12.46 -6.14
C ARG A 31 -23.09 -13.65 -5.59
N THR A 32 -23.55 -14.20 -4.47
CA THR A 32 -22.93 -15.34 -3.79
C THR A 32 -23.03 -16.61 -4.64
N ARG A 33 -24.21 -16.88 -5.23
CA ARG A 33 -24.45 -18.01 -6.15
C ARG A 33 -23.64 -17.87 -7.44
N ARG A 34 -23.64 -16.68 -8.04
CA ARG A 34 -22.84 -16.38 -9.24
C ARG A 34 -21.36 -16.62 -8.98
N ARG A 35 -20.85 -16.23 -7.82
CA ARG A 35 -19.46 -16.50 -7.42
C ARG A 35 -19.16 -17.99 -7.31
N GLN A 36 -20.05 -18.75 -6.67
CA GLN A 36 -19.90 -20.20 -6.56
C GLN A 36 -19.88 -20.89 -7.93
N LEU A 37 -20.77 -20.50 -8.85
CA LEU A 37 -20.82 -21.07 -10.20
C LEU A 37 -19.56 -20.76 -11.02
N LEU A 38 -19.00 -19.55 -10.86
CA LEU A 38 -17.81 -19.12 -11.61
C LEU A 38 -16.49 -19.63 -11.03
N THR A 39 -16.38 -19.80 -9.71
CA THR A 39 -15.10 -20.05 -9.03
C THR A 39 -15.08 -21.37 -8.26
N GLY A 40 -16.22 -22.06 -8.12
CA GLY A 40 -16.36 -23.26 -7.29
C GLY A 40 -16.36 -23.00 -5.77
N ASP A 41 -16.08 -21.75 -5.37
CA ASP A 41 -15.99 -21.35 -3.96
C ASP A 41 -16.68 -20.01 -3.70
N VAL A 42 -17.17 -19.88 -2.47
CA VAL A 42 -17.82 -18.70 -1.90
C VAL A 42 -16.88 -17.97 -0.93
N ALA A 43 -15.71 -18.54 -0.65
CA ALA A 43 -14.70 -17.90 0.17
C ALA A 43 -14.35 -16.51 -0.37
N ASN A 44 -14.00 -15.61 0.55
CA ASN A 44 -13.39 -14.36 0.14
C ASN A 44 -12.06 -14.70 -0.54
N ALA A 45 -11.72 -13.97 -1.60
CA ALA A 45 -10.39 -14.05 -2.16
C ALA A 45 -9.40 -13.82 -1.01
N PRO A 46 -8.33 -14.63 -0.90
CA PRO A 46 -7.35 -14.45 0.16
C PRO A 46 -6.83 -13.01 0.05
N GLU A 47 -6.68 -12.34 1.18
CA GLU A 47 -6.42 -10.90 1.25
C GLU A 47 -4.99 -10.50 0.81
N LEU A 48 -4.39 -11.29 -0.09
CA LEU A 48 -2.97 -11.30 -0.38
C LEU A 48 -2.46 -9.93 -0.84
N PHE A 49 -3.31 -9.09 -1.42
CA PHE A 49 -2.90 -7.81 -2.00
C PHE A 49 -3.94 -6.71 -1.79
N ARG A 50 -4.21 -6.33 -0.54
CA ARG A 50 -4.91 -5.06 -0.28
C ARG A 50 -3.94 -3.89 -0.49
N GLY A 51 -4.14 -3.12 -1.57
CA GLY A 51 -3.46 -1.84 -1.79
C GLY A 51 -3.17 -1.53 -3.27
N CYS A 52 -2.83 -0.27 -3.54
CA CYS A 52 -2.29 0.14 -4.83
C CYS A 52 -0.79 -0.25 -4.89
N PRO A 53 -0.30 -0.78 -6.03
CA PRO A 53 1.13 -1.00 -6.26
C PRO A 53 1.94 0.24 -5.90
N ARG A 54 3.09 0.05 -5.26
CA ARG A 54 3.98 1.16 -4.89
C ARG A 54 4.64 1.70 -6.16
N LYS A 55 4.84 3.03 -6.20
CA LYS A 55 5.58 3.69 -7.28
C LYS A 55 7.05 3.28 -7.34
N LEU A 56 7.65 3.01 -6.18
CA LEU A 56 9.03 2.51 -6.09
C LEU A 56 9.00 0.98 -6.08
N THR A 57 9.81 0.38 -6.93
CA THR A 57 10.03 -1.06 -6.92
C THR A 57 10.85 -1.48 -5.69
N HIS A 58 10.92 -2.78 -5.43
CA HIS A 58 11.74 -3.30 -4.34
C HIS A 58 13.23 -2.93 -4.50
N ILE A 59 13.74 -2.97 -5.74
CA ILE A 59 15.12 -2.64 -6.08
C ILE A 59 15.40 -1.16 -5.78
N ASP A 60 14.46 -0.27 -6.13
CA ASP A 60 14.58 1.17 -5.86
C ASP A 60 14.59 1.47 -4.36
N CYS A 61 13.76 0.75 -3.60
CA CYS A 61 13.75 0.84 -2.14
C CYS A 61 15.10 0.38 -1.56
N GLN A 62 15.65 -0.73 -2.03
CA GLN A 62 16.97 -1.21 -1.57
C GLN A 62 18.08 -0.23 -1.92
N TYR A 63 18.06 0.37 -3.11
CA TYR A 63 19.03 1.39 -3.50
C TYR A 63 18.99 2.60 -2.55
N LEU A 64 17.79 3.11 -2.25
CA LEU A 64 17.61 4.21 -1.31
C LEU A 64 18.13 3.88 0.09
N ILE A 65 17.87 2.66 0.58
CA ILE A 65 18.34 2.21 1.89
C ILE A 65 19.87 2.15 1.91
N HIS A 66 20.50 1.51 0.92
CA HIS A 66 21.96 1.46 0.83
C HIS A 66 22.57 2.86 0.74
N LEU A 67 21.97 3.73 -0.07
CA LEU A 67 22.43 5.10 -0.24
C LEU A 67 22.37 5.89 1.08
N ALA A 68 21.28 5.75 1.83
CA ALA A 68 21.11 6.40 3.14
C ALA A 68 22.08 5.83 4.19
N CYS A 69 22.37 4.53 4.17
CA CYS A 69 23.34 3.90 5.06
C CYS A 69 24.78 4.34 4.77
N HIS A 70 25.17 4.40 3.49
CA HIS A 70 26.53 4.77 3.09
C HIS A 70 26.81 6.27 3.16
N LYS A 71 25.80 7.10 2.91
CA LYS A 71 25.93 8.56 2.87
C LYS A 71 24.79 9.21 3.67
N PRO A 72 24.82 9.09 5.02
CA PRO A 72 23.75 9.59 5.89
C PRO A 72 23.69 11.12 5.97
N THR A 73 24.64 11.83 5.37
CA THR A 73 24.65 13.29 5.30
C THR A 73 23.79 13.83 4.16
N LEU A 74 23.25 12.97 3.31
CA LEU A 74 22.46 13.39 2.16
C LEU A 74 21.06 13.83 2.57
N PHE A 75 20.55 14.86 1.89
CA PHE A 75 19.18 15.31 2.04
C PHE A 75 18.21 14.51 1.13
N LEU A 76 16.90 14.60 1.37
CA LEU A 76 15.89 13.86 0.59
C LEU A 76 15.81 14.30 -0.88
N ASP A 77 16.07 15.57 -1.15
CA ASP A 77 16.18 16.13 -2.51
C ASP A 77 17.40 15.57 -3.24
N GLU A 78 18.53 15.43 -2.56
CA GLU A 78 19.72 14.77 -3.11
C GLU A 78 19.47 13.27 -3.35
N HIS A 79 18.70 12.61 -2.47
CA HIS A 79 18.24 11.24 -2.73
C HIS A 79 17.34 11.16 -3.97
N ASN A 80 16.44 12.12 -4.16
CA ASN A 80 15.61 12.19 -5.35
C ASN A 80 16.44 12.40 -6.62
N GLN A 81 17.41 13.33 -6.58
CA GLN A 81 18.30 13.58 -7.70
C GLN A 81 19.05 12.32 -8.10
N ARG A 82 19.59 11.57 -7.14
CA ARG A 82 20.25 10.28 -7.43
C ARG A 82 19.29 9.22 -7.95
N LEU A 83 18.05 9.20 -7.48
CA LEU A 83 17.06 8.26 -8.00
C LEU A 83 16.72 8.57 -9.47
N ILE A 84 16.67 9.85 -9.84
CA ILE A 84 16.53 10.29 -11.24
C ILE A 84 17.77 9.90 -12.06
N ASP A 85 18.97 10.15 -11.54
CA ASP A 85 20.22 9.93 -12.27
C ASP A 85 20.51 8.44 -12.50
N TYR A 86 20.29 7.59 -11.49
CA TYR A 86 20.68 6.17 -11.53
C TYR A 86 19.52 5.21 -11.84
N GLN A 87 18.27 5.58 -11.55
CA GLN A 87 17.10 4.72 -11.74
C GLN A 87 16.05 5.30 -12.69
N HIS A 88 16.29 6.51 -13.23
CA HIS A 88 15.40 7.21 -14.15
C HIS A 88 13.95 7.33 -13.63
N LEU A 89 13.79 7.34 -12.30
CA LEU A 89 12.49 7.29 -11.65
C LEU A 89 12.32 8.53 -10.76
N PRO A 90 11.56 9.56 -11.19
CA PRO A 90 11.25 10.68 -10.33
C PRO A 90 10.28 10.24 -9.23
N ALA A 91 10.69 10.39 -7.97
CA ALA A 91 9.84 10.10 -6.81
C ALA A 91 9.58 11.39 -6.02
N SER A 92 8.36 11.54 -5.48
CA SER A 92 8.11 12.67 -4.58
C SER A 92 8.95 12.53 -3.30
N LEU A 93 9.38 13.65 -2.72
CA LEU A 93 10.10 13.67 -1.44
C LEU A 93 9.32 12.92 -0.35
N SER A 94 7.99 13.04 -0.36
CA SER A 94 7.09 12.30 0.53
C SER A 94 7.14 10.78 0.33
N THR A 95 7.33 10.31 -0.91
CA THR A 95 7.48 8.88 -1.23
C THR A 95 8.81 8.36 -0.71
N ILE A 96 9.90 9.09 -0.95
CA ILE A 96 11.24 8.73 -0.45
C ILE A 96 11.24 8.71 1.08
N HIS A 97 10.69 9.73 1.71
CA HIS A 97 10.53 9.81 3.16
C HIS A 97 9.80 8.57 3.73
N ARG A 98 8.61 8.25 3.19
CA ARG A 98 7.84 7.07 3.63
C ARG A 98 8.61 5.77 3.44
N THR A 99 9.40 5.64 2.37
CA THR A 99 10.22 4.45 2.11
C THR A 99 11.32 4.29 3.14
N LEU A 100 12.06 5.36 3.45
CA LEU A 100 13.12 5.33 4.46
C LEU A 100 12.57 5.07 5.87
N THR A 101 11.46 5.72 6.23
CA THR A 101 10.80 5.49 7.52
C THR A 101 10.32 4.04 7.67
N ARG A 102 9.77 3.44 6.61
CA ARG A 102 9.38 2.01 6.61
C ARG A 102 10.56 1.07 6.76
N ALA A 103 11.74 1.47 6.29
CA ALA A 103 12.98 0.72 6.49
C ALA A 103 13.59 0.90 7.89
N GLY A 104 12.92 1.64 8.78
CA GLY A 104 13.40 1.88 10.16
C GLY A 104 14.50 2.94 10.25
N LEU A 105 14.79 3.67 9.17
CA LEU A 105 15.79 4.73 9.20
C LEU A 105 15.21 5.97 9.88
N ASN A 106 15.76 6.32 11.04
CA ASN A 106 15.38 7.54 11.76
C ASN A 106 15.97 8.76 11.05
N LEU A 107 15.14 9.40 10.23
CA LEU A 107 15.48 10.61 9.50
C LEU A 107 16.01 11.74 10.40
N LYS A 108 15.68 11.78 11.70
CA LYS A 108 16.27 12.78 12.60
C LYS A 108 17.79 12.65 12.67
N HIS A 109 18.34 11.44 12.58
CA HIS A 109 19.78 11.23 12.62
C HIS A 109 20.44 11.67 11.30
N VAL A 110 19.86 11.27 10.17
CA VAL A 110 20.28 11.67 8.81
C VAL A 110 20.18 13.19 8.62
N GLN A 111 19.04 13.78 8.99
CA GLN A 111 18.81 15.23 8.90
C GLN A 111 19.64 16.01 9.90
N LYS A 112 19.97 15.47 11.08
CA LYS A 112 20.86 16.14 12.05
C LYS A 112 22.26 16.27 11.46
N LEU A 113 22.84 15.17 10.97
CA LEU A 113 24.14 15.15 10.30
C LEU A 113 24.17 16.06 9.06
N ALA A 114 23.08 16.07 8.28
CA ALA A 114 22.97 16.96 7.12
C ALA A 114 22.82 18.45 7.53
N SER A 115 22.10 18.73 8.61
CA SER A 115 21.86 20.10 9.09
C SER A 115 23.08 20.79 9.66
N GLU A 116 24.02 20.03 10.21
CA GLU A 116 25.31 20.55 10.68
C GLU A 116 26.20 21.06 9.53
N ARG A 117 25.90 20.66 8.28
CA ARG A 117 26.68 21.05 7.09
C ARG A 117 26.24 22.37 6.46
N LYS A 118 24.94 22.65 6.32
CA LYS A 118 24.42 23.83 5.59
C LYS A 118 23.05 24.32 6.11
N PRO A 119 22.99 25.36 6.96
CA PRO A 119 21.73 25.86 7.53
C PRO A 119 20.76 26.48 6.51
N LEU A 120 21.26 27.09 5.43
CA LEU A 120 20.42 27.75 4.41
C LEU A 120 19.58 26.76 3.57
N VAL A 121 20.13 25.58 3.27
CA VAL A 121 19.43 24.53 2.49
C VAL A 121 18.30 23.89 3.31
N ARG A 122 18.46 23.83 4.63
CA ARG A 122 17.46 23.30 5.57
C ARG A 122 16.16 24.11 5.59
N ALA A 123 16.23 25.44 5.42
CA ALA A 123 15.05 26.29 5.41
C ALA A 123 14.10 25.97 4.23
N GLY A 124 14.66 25.69 3.04
CA GLY A 124 13.89 25.23 1.89
C GLY A 124 13.25 23.85 2.12
N PHE A 125 13.99 22.94 2.76
CA PHE A 125 13.53 21.59 3.07
C PHE A 125 12.35 21.55 4.05
N ILE A 126 12.42 22.30 5.17
CA ILE A 126 11.35 22.36 6.18
C ILE A 126 10.04 22.85 5.53
N ARG A 127 10.14 23.85 4.64
CA ARG A 127 8.99 24.42 3.93
C ARG A 127 8.25 23.40 3.05
N CYS A 128 8.96 22.45 2.45
CA CYS A 128 8.37 21.45 1.55
C CYS A 128 7.78 20.22 2.27
N ILE A 129 8.06 20.03 3.55
CA ILE A 129 7.51 18.92 4.37
C ILE A 129 6.32 19.38 5.20
N SER A 130 6.24 20.67 5.54
CA SER A 130 5.13 21.24 6.32
C SER A 130 3.86 21.54 5.52
N GLN A 131 3.87 21.33 4.19
CA GLN A 131 2.71 21.42 3.30
C GLN A 131 2.22 20.02 2.93
#